data_AF-A0A3D0US57-F1
#
_entry.id   AF-A0A3D0US57-F1
#
_cell.length_a   1.000
_cell.length_b   1.000
_cell.length_c   1.000
_cell.angle_alpha   90.00
_cell.angle_beta   90.00
_cell.angle_gamma   90.00
#
_symmetry.space_group_name_H-M   'P 1'
#
loop_
_entity.id
_entity.type
_entity.pdbx_description
1 polymer ?
#
loop_
_entity_poly.entity_id
_entity_poly.type
_entity_poly.pdbx_seq_one_letter_code
_entity_poly.pdbx_strand_id
1 'polypeptide(L)'
;MHPGHIECFELCKTLGDELRVIVNNDYQIKIKTKNEEPFQDEQFRLKIVDSLKVVDLAILSVDKDGSVCESIKDISNIIRDQYGPDTNIIFGK
;
A
#
# COMPACT_ATOMS: atom_id res chain seq x y z
N MET A 1 -12.51 3.17 2.20
CA MET A 1 -12.17 3.79 0.90
C MET A 1 -13.20 4.86 0.60
N HIS A 2 -12.75 6.05 0.18
CA HIS A 2 -13.61 7.17 -0.20
C HIS A 2 -12.93 7.97 -1.33
N PRO A 3 -13.62 8.93 -1.99
CA PRO A 3 -13.06 9.67 -3.12
C PRO A 3 -11.68 10.29 -2.87
N GLY A 4 -11.43 10.84 -1.68
CA GLY A 4 -10.11 11.39 -1.34
C GLY A 4 -8.92 10.40 -1.42
N HIS A 5 -9.12 9.08 -1.23
CA HIS A 5 -8.04 8.12 -1.49
C HIS A 5 -7.77 7.96 -2.98
N ILE A 6 -8.81 8.00 -3.81
CA ILE A 6 -8.68 7.89 -5.26
C ILE A 6 -7.93 9.10 -5.81
N GLU A 7 -8.30 10.31 -5.38
CA GLU A 7 -7.61 11.55 -5.73
C GLU A 7 -6.13 11.52 -5.30
N CYS A 8 -5.85 11.04 -4.08
CA CYS A 8 -4.46 10.86 -3.63
C CYS A 8 -3.69 9.89 -4.54
N PHE A 9 -4.28 8.77 -4.94
CA PHE A 9 -3.64 7.81 -5.85
C PHE A 9 -3.41 8.40 -7.24
N GLU A 10 -4.38 9.14 -7.78
CA GLU A 10 -4.23 9.85 -9.07
C GLU A 10 -3.08 10.84 -9.04
N LEU A 11 -2.95 11.62 -7.97
CA LEU A 11 -1.82 12.53 -7.79
C LEU A 11 -0.49 11.77 -7.65
N CYS A 12 -0.45 10.69 -6.86
CA CYS A 12 0.76 9.87 -6.70
C CYS A 12 1.20 9.24 -8.03
N LYS A 13 0.28 8.78 -8.87
CA LYS A 13 0.58 8.19 -10.18
C LYS A 13 1.25 9.19 -11.13
N THR A 14 1.04 10.51 -10.96
CA THR A 14 1.74 11.52 -11.77
C THR A 14 3.22 11.68 -11.43
N LEU A 15 3.68 11.12 -10.30
CA LEU A 15 5.05 11.29 -9.81
C LEU A 15 6.03 10.24 -10.36
N GLY A 16 5.55 9.19 -11.03
CA GLY A 16 6.40 8.12 -11.55
C GLY A 16 5.67 7.16 -12.49
N ASP A 17 6.40 6.16 -12.97
CA ASP A 17 5.88 5.21 -13.96
C ASP A 17 4.92 4.18 -13.35
N GLU A 18 5.16 3.78 -12.09
CA GLU A 18 4.35 2.80 -11.34
C GLU A 18 3.89 3.35 -9.99
N LEU A 19 2.64 3.07 -9.63
CA LEU A 19 2.04 3.27 -8.33
C LEU A 19 1.75 1.91 -7.69
N ARG A 20 2.51 1.60 -6.64
CA ARG A 20 2.29 0.43 -5.78
C ARG A 20 1.70 0.88 -4.45
N VAL A 21 0.63 0.24 -3.99
CA VAL A 21 -0.10 0.65 -2.78
C VAL A 21 -0.02 -0.44 -1.72
N ILE A 22 0.47 -0.07 -0.53
CA ILE A 22 0.46 -0.96 0.64
C ILE A 22 -0.91 -0.86 1.35
N VAL A 23 -1.57 -1.99 1.52
CA VAL A 23 -2.82 -2.13 2.27
C VAL A 23 -2.47 -2.72 3.64
N ASN A 24 -2.85 -2.02 4.72
CA ASN A 24 -2.64 -2.54 6.08
C ASN A 24 -3.36 -3.89 6.26
N ASN A 25 -2.73 -4.87 6.90
CA ASN A 25 -3.37 -6.13 7.28
C ASN A 25 -4.37 -5.96 8.43
N ASP A 26 -5.15 -7.00 8.72
CA ASP A 26 -6.18 -6.92 9.76
C ASP A 26 -5.58 -6.74 11.17
N TYR A 27 -4.37 -7.27 11.40
CA TYR A 27 -3.64 -7.07 12.64
C TYR A 27 -3.33 -5.59 12.90
N GLN A 28 -2.86 -4.86 11.88
CA GLN A 28 -2.61 -3.42 11.94
C GLN A 28 -3.87 -2.60 12.15
N ILE A 29 -4.99 -2.99 11.52
CA ILE A 29 -6.27 -2.30 11.74
C ILE A 29 -6.67 -2.39 13.21
N LYS A 30 -6.56 -3.57 13.83
CA LYS A 30 -6.84 -3.72 15.27
C LYS A 30 -5.96 -2.82 16.12
N ILE A 31 -4.66 -2.72 15.84
CA ILE A 31 -3.78 -1.78 16.56
C ILE A 31 -4.25 -0.33 16.39
N LYS A 32 -4.49 0.10 15.14
CA LYS A 32 -4.78 1.50 14.80
C LYS A 32 -6.17 1.96 15.27
N THR A 33 -7.10 1.02 15.42
CA THR A 33 -8.49 1.28 15.84
C THR A 33 -8.76 0.97 17.31
N LYS A 34 -7.72 0.66 18.12
CA LYS A 34 -7.86 0.29 19.54
C LYS A 34 -8.66 -1.00 19.76
N ASN A 35 -8.30 -2.03 19.01
CA ASN A 35 -8.86 -3.39 19.01
C ASN A 35 -10.30 -3.48 18.49
N GLU A 36 -10.71 -2.58 17.60
CA GLU A 36 -11.95 -2.76 16.85
C GLU A 36 -11.74 -3.77 15.73
N GLU A 37 -12.77 -4.58 15.46
CA GLU A 37 -12.73 -5.52 14.34
C GLU A 37 -12.85 -4.77 13.01
N PRO A 38 -12.06 -5.16 11.98
CA PRO A 38 -12.21 -4.59 10.65
C PRO A 38 -13.63 -4.82 10.13
N PHE A 39 -14.30 -3.75 9.70
CA PHE A 39 -15.58 -3.86 9.01
C PHE A 39 -15.48 -4.71 7.72
N GLN A 40 -14.32 -4.62 7.06
CA GLN A 40 -13.95 -5.37 5.87
C GLN A 40 -12.59 -6.02 6.11
N ASP A 41 -12.50 -7.32 5.85
CA ASP A 41 -11.24 -8.06 5.97
C ASP A 41 -10.18 -7.55 4.99
N GLU A 42 -8.94 -7.92 5.26
CA GLU A 42 -7.79 -7.49 4.50
C GLU A 42 -7.83 -7.91 3.02
N GLN A 43 -8.41 -9.06 2.70
CA GLN A 43 -8.48 -9.57 1.32
C GLN A 43 -9.50 -8.77 0.51
N PHE A 44 -10.62 -8.40 1.14
CA PHE A 44 -11.61 -7.50 0.55
C PHE A 44 -10.99 -6.13 0.28
N ARG A 45 -10.27 -5.56 1.26
CA ARG A 45 -9.62 -4.24 1.13
C ARG A 45 -8.54 -4.26 0.05
N LEU A 46 -7.73 -5.33 0.00
CA LEU A 46 -6.73 -5.55 -1.03
C LEU A 46 -7.36 -5.57 -2.42
N LYS A 47 -8.40 -6.39 -2.61
CA LYS A 47 -9.12 -6.53 -3.89
C LYS A 47 -9.70 -5.21 -4.38
N ILE A 48 -10.26 -4.39 -3.48
CA ILE A 48 -10.76 -3.07 -3.87
C ILE A 48 -9.63 -2.19 -4.40
N VAL A 49 -8.53 -2.08 -3.67
CA VAL A 49 -7.42 -1.20 -4.06
C VAL A 49 -6.78 -1.68 -5.36
N ASP A 50 -6.56 -2.99 -5.51
CA ASP A 50 -5.96 -3.59 -6.70
C ASP A 50 -6.85 -3.44 -7.96
N SER A 51 -8.17 -3.34 -7.78
CA SER A 51 -9.10 -3.14 -8.90
C SER A 51 -9.12 -1.71 -9.46
N LEU A 52 -8.47 -0.76 -8.79
CA LEU A 52 -8.43 0.63 -9.23
C LEU A 52 -7.48 0.78 -10.41
N LYS A 53 -7.97 1.32 -11.54
CA LYS A 53 -7.18 1.53 -12.77
C LYS A 53 -5.87 2.31 -12.55
N VAL A 54 -5.82 3.18 -11.55
CA VAL A 54 -4.66 4.02 -11.23
C VAL A 54 -3.55 3.27 -10.48
N VAL A 55 -3.87 2.15 -9.85
CA VAL A 55 -2.96 1.33 -9.07
C VAL A 55 -2.40 0.23 -9.97
N ASP A 56 -1.07 0.12 -10.08
CA ASP A 56 -0.45 -0.95 -10.86
C ASP A 56 -0.31 -2.24 -10.04
N LEU A 57 -0.17 -2.12 -8.72
CA LEU A 57 -0.11 -3.25 -7.80
C LEU A 57 -0.52 -2.85 -6.38
N ALA A 58 -1.50 -3.55 -5.80
CA ALA A 58 -1.77 -3.48 -4.38
C ALA A 58 -1.09 -4.65 -3.63
N ILE A 59 -0.52 -4.37 -2.46
CA ILE A 59 0.23 -5.34 -1.67
C ILE A 59 -0.26 -5.31 -0.24
N LEU A 60 -0.49 -6.49 0.34
CA LEU A 60 -0.84 -6.60 1.75
C LEU A 60 0.41 -6.42 2.62
N SER A 61 0.29 -5.60 3.66
CA SER A 61 1.37 -5.36 4.61
C SER A 61 1.71 -6.63 5.40
N VAL A 62 3.00 -6.90 5.57
CA VAL A 62 3.54 -8.01 6.38
C VAL A 62 3.81 -7.62 7.84
N ASP A 63 3.60 -6.35 8.17
CA ASP A 63 4.00 -5.77 9.46
C ASP A 63 3.13 -6.29 10.62
N LYS A 64 3.77 -6.47 11.77
CA LYS A 64 3.13 -6.88 13.04
C LYS A 64 3.21 -5.77 14.09
N ASP A 65 3.21 -4.52 13.64
CA ASP A 65 3.08 -3.33 14.47
C ASP A 65 2.28 -2.25 13.73
N GLY A 66 2.15 -1.03 14.27
CA GLY A 66 1.38 0.05 13.63
C GLY A 66 2.04 0.68 12.39
N SER A 67 3.29 0.34 12.09
CA SER A 67 4.08 0.89 10.97
C SER A 67 3.89 0.08 9.68
N VAL A 68 4.59 0.46 8.62
CA VAL A 68 4.71 -0.30 7.35
C VAL A 68 6.17 -0.48 6.94
N CYS A 69 7.08 -0.43 7.92
CA CYS A 69 8.52 -0.38 7.67
C CYS A 69 9.06 -1.67 7.04
N GLU A 70 8.60 -2.84 7.50
CA GLU A 70 9.04 -4.11 6.93
C GLU A 70 8.50 -4.28 5.51
N SER A 71 7.24 -3.92 5.27
CA SER A 71 6.68 -3.93 3.91
C SER A 71 7.43 -3.00 2.96
N ILE A 72 7.78 -1.79 3.40
CA ILE A 72 8.57 -0.83 2.60
C ILE A 72 9.93 -1.44 2.24
N LYS A 73 10.61 -2.08 3.20
CA LYS A 73 11.91 -2.70 2.98
C LYS A 73 11.83 -3.82 1.93
N ASP A 74 10.85 -4.71 2.08
CA ASP A 74 10.65 -5.83 1.15
C ASP A 74 10.32 -5.33 -0.26
N ILE A 75 9.39 -4.38 -0.37
CA ILE A 75 9.00 -3.80 -1.65
C ILE A 75 10.15 -3.04 -2.30
N SER A 76 10.92 -2.27 -1.53
CA SER A 76 12.09 -1.56 -2.05
C SER A 76 13.13 -2.53 -2.63
N ASN A 77 13.37 -3.67 -1.98
CA ASN A 77 14.28 -4.69 -2.50
C ASN A 77 13.75 -5.28 -3.81
N ILE A 78 12.47 -5.68 -3.84
CA ILE A 78 11.82 -6.23 -5.05
C ILE A 78 11.91 -5.24 -6.22
N ILE A 79 11.62 -3.95 -5.98
CA ILE A 79 11.68 -2.90 -7.01
C ILE A 79 13.11 -2.75 -7.54
N ARG A 80 14.11 -2.72 -6.65
CA ARG A 80 15.52 -2.56 -7.06
C ARG A 80 16.07 -3.79 -7.77
N ASP A 81 15.64 -4.99 -7.38
CA ASP A 81 15.99 -6.23 -8.07
C ASP A 81 15.37 -6.27 -9.46
N GLN A 82 14.15 -5.73 -9.62
CA GLN A 82 13.43 -5.71 -10.89
C GLN A 82 13.91 -4.63 -11.86
N TYR A 83 14.15 -3.41 -11.39
CA TYR A 83 14.42 -2.23 -12.22
C TYR A 83 15.85 -1.68 -12.09
N GLY A 84 16.62 -2.17 -11.12
CA GLY A 84 17.99 -1.78 -10.85
C GLY A 84 18.17 -0.91 -9.60
N PRO A 85 19.40 -0.82 -9.06
CA PRO A 85 19.69 -0.16 -7.80
C PRO A 85 19.46 1.36 -7.83
N ASP A 86 19.55 2.00 -8.99
CA ASP A 86 19.36 3.45 -9.16
C ASP A 86 17.89 3.86 -9.31
N THR A 87 16.96 2.91 -9.18
CA THR A 87 15.52 3.18 -9.23
C THR A 87 15.11 4.21 -8.16
N ASN A 88 14.44 5.27 -8.60
CA ASN A 88 13.89 6.30 -7.72
C ASN A 88 12.57 5.80 -7.10
N ILE A 89 12.48 5.82 -5.77
CA ILE A 89 11.29 5.40 -5.03
C ILE A 89 10.75 6.61 -4.28
N ILE A 90 9.49 6.95 -4.55
CA ILE A 90 8.80 8.11 -3.96
C ILE A 90 7.72 7.60 -3.01
N PHE A 91 7.68 8.14 -1.79
CA PHE A 91 6.66 7.81 -0.80
C PHE A 91 5.57 8.88 -0.80
N GLY A 92 4.40 8.53 -1.33
CA GLY A 92 3.17 9.32 -1.19
C GLY A 92 2.58 9.19 0.21
N LYS A 93 1.93 10.25 0.72
CA LYS A 93 1.31 10.27 2.05
C LYS A 93 -0.14 10.72 1.96
#